data_AF-A0A8H5H1G6-F1
#
_entry.id   AF-A0A8H5H1G6-F1
#
_cell.length_a   1.000
_cell.length_b   1.000
_cell.length_c   1.000
_cell.angle_alpha   90.00
_cell.angle_beta   90.00
_cell.angle_gamma   90.00
#
_symmetry.space_group_name_H-M   'P 1'
#
loop_
_entity.id
_entity.type
_entity.pdbx_description
1 polymer ?
#
loop_
_entity_poly.entity_id
_entity_poly.type
_entity_poly.pdbx_seq_one_letter_code
_entity_poly.pdbx_strand_id
1 'polypeptide(L)'
;MSELHPIRRIVTGHNDQGLGCITSNEAVASEILLGGLSTKGRIWTTFDGLPTKDNNNPSADGFKKDIDEANFGLVPNLGMNVQYTELEPSFITPMVCNSCFVPL
;
A
#
# COMPACT_ATOMS: atom_id res chain seq x y z
N MET A 1 6.95 -16.50 16.60
CA MET A 1 6.35 -15.79 15.47
C MET A 1 4.89 -16.13 15.44
N SER A 2 4.04 -15.17 15.76
CA SER A 2 2.61 -15.32 15.55
C SER A 2 2.37 -15.18 14.05
N GLU A 3 2.22 -16.30 13.35
CA GLU A 3 1.88 -16.27 11.92
C GLU A 3 0.45 -15.76 11.76
N LEU A 4 0.30 -14.46 11.50
CA LEU A 4 -0.99 -13.84 11.24
C LEU A 4 -1.48 -14.25 9.85
N HIS A 5 -2.80 -14.37 9.70
CA HIS A 5 -3.38 -14.71 8.41
C HIS A 5 -3.11 -13.62 7.37
N PRO A 6 -2.80 -13.99 6.12
CA PRO A 6 -2.63 -13.02 5.03
C PRO A 6 -3.83 -12.08 4.89
N ILE A 7 -3.56 -10.79 4.69
CA ILE A 7 -4.61 -9.79 4.48
C ILE A 7 -5.23 -9.97 3.09
N ARG A 8 -6.56 -9.94 3.02
CA ARG A 8 -7.30 -9.97 1.76
C ARG A 8 -7.44 -8.56 1.18
N ARG A 9 -6.90 -8.33 -0.03
CA ARG A 9 -7.07 -7.11 -0.82
C ARG A 9 -8.16 -7.30 -1.86
N ILE A 10 -9.23 -6.51 -1.75
CA ILE A 10 -10.28 -6.41 -2.77
C ILE A 10 -10.21 -5.02 -3.39
N VAL A 11 -10.06 -4.95 -4.70
CA VAL A 11 -10.04 -3.71 -5.47
C VAL A 11 -11.28 -3.70 -6.35
N THR A 12 -11.98 -2.57 -6.35
CA THR A 12 -13.14 -2.32 -7.19
C THR A 12 -12.79 -1.34 -8.30
N GLY A 13 -13.57 -1.35 -9.37
CA GLY A 13 -13.47 -0.38 -10.46
C GLY A 13 -14.74 -0.42 -11.30
N HIS A 14 -14.64 0.06 -12.54
CA HIS A 14 -15.74 0.04 -13.50
C HIS A 14 -15.36 -0.83 -14.71
N ASN A 15 -16.33 -1.59 -15.24
CA ASN A 15 -16.16 -2.32 -16.51
C ASN A 15 -16.41 -1.41 -17.72
N ASP A 16 -16.31 -1.96 -18.94
CA ASP A 16 -16.53 -1.22 -20.20
C ASP A 16 -17.94 -0.61 -20.36
N GLN A 17 -18.89 -1.01 -19.50
CA GLN A 17 -20.26 -0.49 -19.46
C GLN A 17 -20.45 0.58 -18.36
N GLY A 18 -19.39 0.93 -17.63
CA GLY A 18 -19.46 1.85 -16.49
C GLY A 18 -20.11 1.24 -15.25
N LEU A 19 -20.21 -0.09 -15.15
CA LEU A 19 -20.77 -0.78 -13.99
C LEU A 19 -19.67 -1.13 -12.99
N GLY A 20 -19.95 -0.90 -11.70
CA GLY A 20 -19.06 -1.26 -10.61
C GLY A 20 -18.78 -2.77 -10.59
N CYS A 21 -17.51 -3.15 -10.56
CA CYS A 21 -17.06 -4.55 -10.54
C CYS A 21 -15.83 -4.73 -9.65
N ILE A 22 -15.54 -5.98 -9.28
CA ILE A 22 -14.27 -6.33 -8.61
C ILE A 22 -13.21 -6.51 -9.70
N THR A 23 -12.11 -5.78 -9.59
CA THR A 23 -10.97 -5.86 -10.52
C THR A 23 -9.84 -6.73 -9.98
N SER A 24 -9.71 -6.86 -8.66
CA SER A 24 -8.74 -7.72 -7.99
C SER A 24 -9.31 -8.24 -6.67
N ASN A 25 -9.03 -9.50 -6.33
CA ASN A 25 -9.38 -10.10 -5.05
C ASN A 25 -8.31 -11.14 -4.69
N GLU A 26 -7.28 -10.71 -3.97
CA GLU A 26 -6.07 -11.49 -3.74
C GLU A 26 -5.64 -11.41 -2.27
N ALA A 27 -4.93 -12.43 -1.80
CA ALA A 27 -4.20 -12.33 -0.53
C ALA A 27 -2.90 -11.54 -0.76
N VAL A 28 -2.60 -10.62 0.16
CA VAL A 28 -1.37 -9.83 0.13
C VAL A 28 -0.26 -10.59 0.81
N ALA A 29 0.86 -10.77 0.11
CA ALA A 29 2.07 -11.31 0.69
C ALA A 29 2.72 -10.27 1.61
N SER A 30 3.17 -10.73 2.79
CA SER A 30 4.03 -9.94 3.67
C SER A 30 5.50 -10.20 3.37
N GLU A 31 6.30 -9.17 3.61
CA GLU A 31 7.76 -9.20 3.58
C GLU A 31 8.29 -9.07 5.00
N ILE A 32 9.27 -9.89 5.35
CA ILE A 32 9.92 -9.83 6.66
C ILE A 32 10.80 -8.58 6.73
N LEU A 33 10.68 -7.84 7.83
CA LEU A 33 11.51 -6.70 8.16
C LEU A 33 12.43 -7.01 9.34
N LEU A 34 13.52 -6.23 9.46
CA LEU A 34 14.34 -6.08 10.67
C LEU A 34 14.53 -7.38 11.48
N GLY A 35 15.34 -8.30 10.95
CA GLY A 35 15.76 -9.50 11.68
C GLY A 35 14.66 -10.50 12.01
N GLY A 36 13.49 -10.42 11.37
CA GLY A 36 12.38 -11.36 11.62
C GLY A 36 11.41 -10.94 12.71
N LEU A 37 11.47 -9.70 13.20
CA LEU A 37 10.65 -9.23 14.33
C LEU A 37 9.44 -8.40 13.90
N SER A 38 9.35 -8.06 12.62
CA SER A 38 8.16 -7.42 12.04
C SER A 38 7.97 -7.87 10.60
N THR A 39 6.75 -7.75 10.10
CA THR A 39 6.44 -7.93 8.68
C THR A 39 5.75 -6.68 8.15
N LYS A 40 5.90 -6.39 6.85
CA LYS A 40 5.11 -5.38 6.16
C LYS A 40 4.43 -5.98 4.95
N GLY A 41 3.31 -5.42 4.55
CA GLY A 41 2.78 -5.65 3.21
C GLY A 41 2.16 -4.39 2.64
N ARG A 42 2.33 -4.21 1.33
CA ARG A 42 1.75 -3.09 0.59
C ARG A 42 0.29 -3.39 0.28
N ILE A 43 -0.60 -2.42 0.43
CA ILE A 43 -2.01 -2.58 0.05
C ILE A 43 -2.28 -1.82 -1.24
N TRP A 44 -1.92 -0.53 -1.28
CA TRP A 44 -2.16 0.31 -2.44
C TRP A 44 -1.26 1.54 -2.44
N THR A 45 -0.81 1.98 -3.61
CA THR A 45 -0.03 3.21 -3.76
C THR A 45 -0.47 3.99 -4.99
N THR A 46 -0.61 5.31 -4.86
CA THR A 46 -0.85 6.24 -5.98
C THR A 46 0.35 7.14 -6.18
N PHE A 47 0.57 7.56 -7.42
CA PHE A 47 1.74 8.36 -7.83
C PHE A 47 1.34 9.63 -8.59
N ASP A 48 0.04 9.79 -8.87
CA ASP A 48 -0.53 10.84 -9.71
C ASP A 48 -0.97 12.07 -8.90
N GLY A 49 -0.71 12.07 -7.60
CA GLY A 49 -1.07 13.13 -6.68
C GLY A 49 -2.39 12.90 -5.97
N LEU A 50 -2.78 13.90 -5.19
CA LEU A 50 -4.03 13.98 -4.46
C LEU A 50 -4.72 15.30 -4.85
N PRO A 51 -5.97 15.27 -5.35
CA PRO A 51 -6.82 14.10 -5.55
C PRO A 51 -6.30 13.16 -6.66
N THR A 52 -6.51 11.86 -6.47
CA THR A 52 -6.12 10.83 -7.46
C THR A 52 -7.16 10.73 -8.57
N LYS A 53 -6.75 10.30 -9.76
CA LYS A 53 -7.67 10.02 -10.87
C LYS A 53 -8.15 8.58 -10.79
N ASP A 54 -9.44 8.39 -10.49
CA ASP A 54 -10.05 7.05 -10.51
C ASP A 54 -10.16 6.46 -11.93
N ASN A 55 -10.26 7.32 -12.95
CA ASN A 55 -10.23 6.91 -14.36
C ASN A 55 -8.80 6.75 -14.90
N ASN A 56 -7.94 6.11 -14.12
CA ASN A 56 -6.58 5.81 -14.54
C ASN A 56 -6.57 4.58 -15.48
N ASN A 57 -5.45 4.35 -16.16
CA ASN A 57 -5.30 3.18 -17.04
C ASN A 57 -5.74 1.89 -16.29
N PRO A 58 -6.69 1.10 -16.82
CA PRO A 58 -7.22 -0.09 -16.14
C PRO A 58 -6.17 -1.14 -15.78
N SER A 59 -4.98 -1.08 -16.39
CA SER A 59 -3.84 -1.95 -16.04
C SER A 59 -2.96 -1.43 -14.89
N ALA A 60 -3.22 -0.24 -14.34
CA ALA A 60 -2.38 0.41 -13.35
C ALA A 60 -2.74 -0.03 -11.92
N ASP A 61 -2.32 -1.24 -11.55
CA ASP A 61 -2.45 -1.74 -10.17
C ASP A 61 -1.49 -1.00 -9.22
N GLY A 62 -2.04 -0.29 -8.24
CA GLY A 62 -1.28 0.46 -7.24
C GLY A 62 -0.43 -0.41 -6.31
N PHE A 63 -0.70 -1.72 -6.25
CA PHE A 63 0.11 -2.67 -5.50
C PHE A 63 1.47 -2.96 -6.18
N LYS A 64 1.52 -2.95 -7.52
CA LYS A 64 2.68 -3.39 -8.30
C LYS A 64 3.70 -2.29 -8.58
N LYS A 65 3.42 -1.06 -8.17
CA LYS A 65 4.27 0.10 -8.42
C LYS A 65 5.25 0.30 -7.28
N ASP A 66 6.53 0.40 -7.61
CA ASP A 66 7.57 0.64 -6.61
C ASP A 66 7.61 2.10 -6.18
N ILE A 67 7.83 2.29 -4.88
CA ILE A 67 8.05 3.59 -4.28
C ILE A 67 9.53 3.90 -4.41
N ASP A 68 9.85 5.08 -4.94
CA ASP A 68 11.21 5.58 -5.04
C ASP A 68 11.91 5.60 -3.67
N GLU A 69 13.23 5.37 -3.67
CA GLU A 69 14.06 5.30 -2.46
C GLU A 69 14.19 6.66 -1.76
N ALA A 70 13.86 7.76 -2.45
CA ALA A 70 13.92 9.13 -1.93
C ALA A 70 13.22 9.33 -0.57
N ASN A 71 12.17 8.53 -0.27
CA ASN A 71 11.46 8.54 1.02
C ASN A 71 11.58 7.21 1.77
N PHE A 72 12.76 6.57 1.70
CA PHE A 72 13.01 5.24 2.30
C PHE A 72 12.07 4.14 1.80
N GLY A 73 11.50 4.31 0.60
CA GLY A 73 10.46 3.42 0.05
C GLY A 73 9.16 3.40 0.87
N LEU A 74 8.93 4.40 1.75
CA LEU A 74 7.77 4.44 2.65
C LEU A 74 6.60 5.25 2.09
N VAL A 75 6.86 6.32 1.34
CA VAL A 75 5.83 7.23 0.81
C VAL A 75 6.23 7.70 -0.58
N PRO A 76 5.35 7.70 -1.59
CA PRO A 76 5.66 8.31 -2.88
C PRO A 76 5.84 9.82 -2.72
N ASN A 77 6.69 10.44 -3.54
CA ASN A 77 6.87 11.90 -3.56
C ASN A 77 5.57 12.67 -3.86
N LEU A 78 4.63 12.02 -4.56
CA LEU A 78 3.36 12.59 -4.95
C LEU A 78 2.30 11.49 -4.93
N GLY A 79 1.27 11.59 -4.10
CA GLY A 79 0.18 10.60 -4.00
C GLY A 79 -0.02 10.06 -2.59
N MET A 80 -0.44 8.81 -2.48
CA MET A 80 -0.71 8.14 -1.20
C MET A 80 -0.12 6.74 -1.15
N ASN A 81 0.14 6.24 0.05
CA ASN A 81 0.55 4.86 0.28
C ASN A 81 -0.24 4.26 1.45
N VAL A 82 -0.86 3.11 1.22
CA VAL A 82 -1.54 2.31 2.22
C VAL A 82 -0.78 0.99 2.34
N GLN A 83 -0.31 0.72 3.55
CA GLN A 83 0.48 -0.47 3.88
C GLN A 83 0.16 -0.89 5.32
N TYR A 84 0.37 -2.17 5.61
CA TYR A 84 0.25 -2.69 6.96
C TYR A 84 1.63 -3.07 7.50
N THR A 85 1.75 -3.07 8.82
CA THR A 85 2.94 -3.53 9.53
C THR A 85 2.48 -4.35 10.72
N GLU A 86 2.99 -5.58 10.82
CA GLU A 86 2.78 -6.46 11.95
C GLU A 86 3.99 -6.34 12.86
N LEU A 87 3.75 -6.02 14.13
CA LEU A 87 4.78 -5.91 15.15
C LEU A 87 4.64 -7.12 16.09
N GLU A 88 5.73 -7.86 16.28
CA GLU A 88 5.76 -8.90 17.30
C GLU A 88 5.60 -8.28 18.71
N PRO A 89 5.14 -9.05 19.70
CA PRO A 89 5.04 -8.58 21.07
C PRO A 89 6.37 -7.98 21.56
N SER A 90 6.28 -6.82 22.20
CA SER A 90 7.44 -6.05 22.72
C SER A 90 8.37 -5.45 21.66
N PHE A 91 8.06 -5.57 20.36
CA PHE A 91 8.79 -4.87 19.31
C PHE A 91 8.34 -3.40 19.21
N ILE A 92 9.29 -2.50 18.98
CA ILE A 92 9.08 -1.05 18.91
C ILE A 92 9.65 -0.56 17.59
N THR A 93 8.88 0.26 16.87
CA THR A 93 9.39 0.97 15.70
C THR A 93 10.15 2.23 16.10
N PRO A 94 11.18 2.65 15.34
CA PRO A 94 11.85 3.91 15.60
C PRO A 94 10.86 5.08 15.57
N MET A 95 11.09 6.09 16.42
CA MET A 95 10.40 7.37 16.29
C MET A 95 10.86 8.02 14.96
N VAL A 96 9.91 8.28 14.06
CA VAL A 96 10.17 8.88 12.74
C VAL A 96 9.12 9.93 12.41
N CYS A 97 9.52 10.97 11.69
CA CYS A 97 8.62 12.00 11.15
C CYS A 97 8.72 11.99 9.63
N ASN A 98 7.62 11.65 8.95
CA ASN A 98 7.51 11.70 7.50
C ASN A 98 6.62 12.88 7.10
N SER A 99 7.03 13.65 6.10
CA SER A 99 6.21 14.74 5.56
C SER A 99 5.07 14.18 4.70
N CYS A 100 3.97 13.78 5.33
CA CYS A 100 2.73 13.41 4.65
C CYS A 100 1.87 14.67 4.47
N PHE A 101 2.03 15.38 3.37
CA PHE A 101 1.29 16.61 3.08
C PHE A 101 -0.05 16.30 2.40
N VAL A 102 -1.16 16.79 2.98
CA VAL A 102 -2.49 16.78 2.34
C VAL A 102 -2.76 18.21 1.86
N PRO A 103 -2.71 18.51 0.55
CA PRO A 103 -3.12 19.82 0.06
C PRO A 103 -4.62 20.02 0.32
N LEU A 104 -4.97 21.14 0.95
CA LEU A 104 -6.34 21.62 1.18
C LEU A 104 -6.89 22.34 -0.05
#